data_AF-A0A947Z9W2-F1
#
_entry.id   AF-A0A947Z9W2-F1
#
_cell.length_a   1.000
_cell.length_b   1.000
_cell.length_c   1.000
_cell.angle_alpha   90.00
_cell.angle_beta   90.00
_cell.angle_gamma   90.00
#
_symmetry.space_group_name_H-M   'P 1'
#
loop_
_entity.id
_entity.type
_entity.pdbx_description
1 polymer ?
#
loop_
_entity_poly.entity_id
_entity_poly.type
_entity_poly.pdbx_seq_one_letter_code
_entity_poly.pdbx_strand_id
1 'polypeptide(L)'
;MNCNHVQDLLPLYAENELDAATARGVKDHLETCEQCTSALVEFDRVDALFQSVTLPPVPSSLSTVWEVALEQREVPSGGRRTIRWAVFAVTAALMVLIGSFTLLHGRGGGSDSPKTVTAKTITADLGATVVIAVRINNEKTQDLGFTVQLTGGMRFLGEGLRIEEELLMRWSDRLEAGERKVLIPLRTTLGGDSEVVITVRSVTGEIEKRLSFHTNNAMVAQPHVPVLATIIL
;
A
#
# COMPACT_ATOMS: atom_id res chain seq x y z
N MET A 1 16.15 -6.63 -41.59
CA MET A 1 16.07 -5.35 -40.84
C MET A 1 17.16 -4.41 -41.35
N ASN A 2 17.03 -3.10 -41.14
CA ASN A 2 18.10 -2.14 -41.45
C ASN A 2 18.86 -1.76 -40.17
N CYS A 3 20.07 -1.21 -40.30
CA CYS A 3 20.95 -0.93 -39.16
C CYS A 3 20.34 0.05 -38.16
N ASN A 4 19.64 1.09 -38.62
CA ASN A 4 19.03 2.09 -37.74
C ASN A 4 17.99 1.44 -36.80
N HIS A 5 17.11 0.62 -37.37
CA HIS A 5 16.10 -0.08 -36.59
C HIS A 5 16.72 -1.08 -35.60
N VAL A 6 17.82 -1.74 -35.98
CA VAL A 6 18.51 -2.66 -35.06
C VAL A 6 19.19 -1.90 -33.94
N GLN A 7 19.84 -0.75 -34.22
CA GLN A 7 20.47 0.09 -33.20
C GLN A 7 19.49 0.55 -32.12
N ASP A 8 18.26 0.93 -32.51
CA ASP A 8 17.20 1.30 -31.56
C ASP A 8 16.77 0.12 -30.66
N LEU A 9 16.95 -1.11 -31.13
CA LEU A 9 16.58 -2.34 -30.41
C LEU A 9 17.72 -2.96 -29.61
N LEU A 10 18.97 -2.53 -29.78
CA LEU A 10 20.13 -3.12 -29.10
C LEU A 10 20.04 -3.08 -27.56
N PRO A 11 19.64 -1.97 -26.91
CA PRO A 11 19.51 -1.95 -25.45
C PRO A 11 18.52 -3.00 -24.93
N LEU A 12 17.34 -3.08 -25.55
CA LEU A 12 16.30 -4.05 -25.22
C LEU A 12 16.75 -5.50 -25.50
N TYR A 13 17.56 -5.70 -26.55
CA TYR A 13 18.14 -7.00 -26.88
C TYR A 13 19.15 -7.44 -25.81
N ALA A 14 20.02 -6.54 -25.35
CA ALA A 14 21.01 -6.81 -24.29
C ALA A 14 20.34 -7.22 -22.97
N GLU A 15 19.23 -6.56 -22.61
CA GLU A 15 18.45 -6.83 -21.39
C GLU A 15 17.49 -8.04 -21.54
N ASN A 16 17.45 -8.70 -22.70
CA ASN A 16 16.50 -9.80 -23.03
C ASN A 16 15.02 -9.40 -22.91
N GLU A 17 14.66 -8.15 -23.20
CA GLU A 17 13.29 -7.62 -23.11
C GLU A 17 12.49 -7.73 -24.41
N LEU A 18 13.13 -8.12 -25.52
CA LEU A 18 12.46 -8.28 -26.81
C LEU A 18 11.64 -9.58 -26.88
N ASP A 19 10.52 -9.52 -27.60
CA ASP A 19 9.77 -10.73 -27.94
C ASP A 19 10.60 -11.67 -28.84
N ALA A 20 10.26 -12.95 -28.82
CA ALA A 20 11.04 -14.00 -29.48
C ALA A 20 11.16 -13.85 -31.00
N ALA A 21 10.21 -13.17 -31.67
CA ALA A 21 10.28 -12.96 -33.11
C ALA A 21 11.23 -11.80 -33.44
N THR A 22 11.12 -10.69 -32.71
CA THR A 22 11.99 -9.52 -32.88
C THR A 22 13.43 -9.85 -32.50
N ALA A 23 13.65 -10.58 -31.40
CA ALA A 23 14.98 -11.01 -30.96
C ALA A 23 15.70 -11.87 -32.01
N ARG A 24 14.99 -12.75 -32.73
CA ARG A 24 15.56 -13.51 -33.85
C ARG A 24 15.97 -12.60 -34.99
N GLY A 25 15.12 -11.65 -35.38
CA GLY A 25 15.45 -10.70 -36.45
C GLY A 25 16.69 -9.84 -36.14
N VAL A 26 16.85 -9.42 -34.89
CA VAL A 26 18.04 -8.71 -34.42
C VAL A 26 19.26 -9.63 -34.46
N LYS A 27 19.15 -10.86 -33.94
CA LYS A 27 20.23 -11.86 -33.98
C LYS A 27 20.72 -12.13 -35.41
N ASP A 28 19.81 -12.41 -36.33
CA ASP A 28 20.13 -12.68 -37.73
C ASP A 28 20.86 -11.49 -38.39
N HIS A 29 20.53 -10.25 -37.98
CA HIS A 29 21.24 -9.06 -38.45
C HIS A 29 22.65 -8.95 -37.86
N LEU A 30 22.81 -9.22 -36.56
CA LEU A 30 24.11 -9.21 -35.88
C LEU A 30 25.10 -10.23 -36.45
N GLU A 31 24.61 -11.35 -36.99
CA GLU A 31 25.45 -12.35 -37.67
C GLU A 31 26.09 -11.81 -38.97
N THR A 32 25.57 -10.73 -39.54
CA THR A 32 26.00 -10.20 -40.85
C THR A 32 26.49 -8.75 -40.81
N CYS A 33 26.26 -8.02 -39.71
CA CYS A 33 26.52 -6.59 -39.63
C CYS A 33 27.52 -6.26 -38.50
N GLU A 34 28.80 -6.12 -38.86
CA GLU A 34 29.90 -5.80 -37.93
C GLU A 34 29.68 -4.51 -37.14
N GLN A 35 29.05 -3.50 -37.75
CA GLN A 35 28.75 -2.22 -37.09
C GLN A 35 27.79 -2.41 -35.91
N CYS A 36 26.71 -3.18 -36.09
CA CYS A 36 25.73 -3.42 -35.04
C CYS A 36 26.30 -4.33 -33.94
N THR A 37 27.13 -5.31 -34.32
CA THR A 37 27.84 -6.17 -33.36
C THR A 37 28.82 -5.37 -32.51
N SER A 38 29.56 -4.44 -33.11
CA SER A 38 30.45 -3.55 -32.36
C SER A 38 29.69 -2.63 -31.39
N ALA A 39 28.53 -2.13 -31.81
CA ALA A 39 27.66 -1.33 -30.93
C ALA A 39 27.12 -2.16 -29.75
N LEU A 40 26.77 -3.43 -29.96
CA LEU A 40 26.35 -4.32 -28.87
C LEU A 40 27.48 -4.53 -27.84
N VAL A 41 28.72 -4.72 -28.30
CA VAL A 41 29.89 -4.86 -27.41
C VAL A 41 30.14 -3.60 -26.57
N GLU A 42 29.87 -2.41 -27.10
CA GLU A 42 29.94 -1.16 -26.33
C GLU A 42 28.90 -1.13 -25.19
N PHE A 43 27.69 -1.65 -25.41
CA PHE A 43 26.68 -1.78 -24.34
C PHE A 43 27.14 -2.76 -23.25
N ASP A 44 27.63 -3.94 -23.62
CA ASP A 44 28.17 -4.93 -22.66
C ASP A 44 29.30 -4.34 -21.80
N ARG A 45 30.13 -3.47 -22.40
CA ARG A 45 31.22 -2.79 -21.70
C ARG A 45 30.71 -1.80 -20.66
N VAL A 46 29.64 -1.07 -20.97
CA VAL A 46 29.00 -0.14 -20.02
C VAL A 46 28.39 -0.91 -18.85
N ASP A 47 27.72 -2.02 -19.12
CA ASP A 47 27.15 -2.89 -18.06
C ASP A 47 28.23 -3.48 -17.16
N ALA A 48 29.35 -3.92 -17.73
CA ALA A 48 30.49 -4.40 -16.96
C ALA A 48 31.06 -3.31 -16.02
N LEU A 49 31.04 -2.04 -16.44
CA LEU A 49 31.46 -0.93 -15.58
C LEU A 49 30.50 -0.76 -14.39
N PHE A 50 29.19 -0.84 -14.61
CA PHE A 50 28.22 -0.78 -13.51
C PHE A 50 28.35 -1.95 -12.54
N GLN A 51 28.61 -3.16 -13.04
CA GLN A 51 28.84 -4.34 -12.20
C GLN A 51 30.13 -4.24 -11.37
N SER A 52 31.12 -3.46 -11.83
CA SER A 52 32.36 -3.23 -11.08
C SER A 52 32.21 -2.26 -9.91
N VAL A 53 31.11 -1.50 -9.85
CA VAL A 53 30.84 -0.57 -8.75
C VAL A 53 30.50 -1.37 -7.50
N THR A 54 31.30 -1.21 -6.45
CA THR A 54 31.01 -1.80 -5.14
C THR A 54 29.79 -1.11 -4.54
N LEU A 55 28.66 -1.81 -4.49
CA LEU A 55 27.46 -1.32 -3.81
C LEU A 55 27.71 -1.27 -2.29
N PRO A 56 27.20 -0.25 -1.59
CA PRO A 56 27.24 -0.23 -0.14
C PRO A 56 26.47 -1.44 0.42
N PRO A 57 26.89 -1.98 1.58
CA PRO A 57 26.16 -3.07 2.20
C PRO A 57 24.73 -2.65 2.53
N VAL A 58 23.77 -3.52 2.20
CA VAL A 58 22.36 -3.31 2.53
C VAL A 58 22.23 -3.28 4.06
N PRO A 59 21.60 -2.25 4.65
CA PRO A 59 21.43 -2.16 6.10
C PRO A 59 20.57 -3.33 6.60
N SER A 60 21.00 -3.98 7.68
CA SER A 60 20.33 -5.16 8.25
C SER A 60 18.89 -4.91 8.72
N SER A 61 18.53 -3.65 8.98
CA SER A 61 17.14 -3.28 9.30
C SER A 61 16.17 -3.50 8.13
N LEU A 62 16.69 -3.51 6.90
CA LEU A 62 15.89 -3.56 5.68
C LEU A 62 15.43 -4.98 5.36
N SER A 63 16.23 -6.00 5.67
CA SER A 63 15.80 -7.41 5.55
C SER A 63 14.65 -7.74 6.50
N THR A 64 14.68 -7.23 7.74
CA THR A 64 13.58 -7.42 8.70
C THR A 64 12.27 -6.79 8.21
N VAL A 65 12.35 -5.60 7.57
CA VAL A 65 11.16 -4.96 6.99
C VAL A 65 10.61 -5.78 5.82
N TRP A 66 11.47 -6.35 4.99
CA TRP A 66 11.06 -7.17 3.85
C TRP A 66 10.48 -8.52 4.27
N GLU A 67 11.05 -9.19 5.27
CA GLU A 67 10.52 -10.43 5.84
C GLU A 67 9.11 -10.21 6.39
N VAL A 68 8.92 -9.16 7.19
CA VAL A 68 7.59 -8.79 7.72
C VAL A 68 6.61 -8.46 6.58
N ALA A 69 7.08 -7.78 5.52
CA ALA A 69 6.24 -7.48 4.36
C ALA A 69 5.85 -8.74 3.55
N LEU A 70 6.73 -9.74 3.46
CA LEU A 70 6.49 -10.99 2.74
C LEU A 70 5.58 -11.94 3.52
N GLU A 71 5.77 -12.08 4.83
CA GLU A 71 4.89 -12.88 5.70
C GLU A 71 3.46 -12.33 5.69
N GLN A 72 3.29 -11.02 5.64
CA GLN A 72 1.95 -10.41 5.55
C GLN A 72 1.32 -10.51 4.16
N ARG A 73 2.09 -10.89 3.14
CA ARG A 73 1.64 -11.13 1.78
C ARG A 73 1.22 -12.57 1.54
N GLU A 74 0.99 -13.36 2.61
CA GLU A 74 0.22 -14.60 2.51
C GLU A 74 -1.01 -14.34 1.64
N VAL A 75 -0.91 -14.82 0.40
CA VAL A 75 -1.96 -14.77 -0.60
C VAL A 75 -3.17 -15.37 0.10
N PRO A 76 -4.34 -14.70 0.14
CA PRO A 76 -5.52 -15.30 0.73
C PRO A 76 -5.74 -16.62 -0.01
N SER A 77 -5.39 -17.72 0.65
CA SER A 77 -5.57 -19.05 0.10
C SER A 77 -7.05 -19.12 -0.21
N GLY A 78 -7.39 -19.20 -1.50
CA GLY A 78 -8.75 -19.23 -2.02
C GLY A 78 -9.47 -20.48 -1.51
N GLY A 79 -9.79 -20.47 -0.22
CA GLY A 79 -10.60 -21.47 0.43
C GLY A 79 -12.00 -21.31 -0.14
N ARG A 80 -12.39 -22.29 -0.95
CA ARG A 80 -13.72 -22.55 -1.51
C ARG A 80 -14.82 -22.52 -0.44
N ARG A 81 -15.13 -21.34 0.10
CA ARG A 81 -16.08 -21.14 1.20
C ARG A 81 -17.45 -20.65 0.71
N THR A 82 -17.79 -20.86 -0.57
CA THR A 82 -19.00 -20.31 -1.20
C THR A 82 -20.14 -21.31 -1.43
N ILE A 83 -20.05 -22.59 -1.07
CA ILE A 83 -21.14 -23.56 -1.37
C ILE A 83 -22.12 -23.79 -0.20
N ARG A 84 -21.79 -23.45 1.06
CA ARG A 84 -22.69 -23.73 2.20
C ARG A 84 -23.75 -22.65 2.51
N TRP A 85 -23.63 -21.43 1.96
CA TRP A 85 -24.61 -20.36 2.20
C TRP A 85 -25.73 -20.29 1.16
N ALA A 86 -25.58 -20.96 0.01
CA ALA A 86 -26.64 -21.06 -1.00
C ALA A 86 -27.88 -21.84 -0.50
N VAL A 87 -27.75 -22.67 0.54
CA VAL A 87 -28.87 -23.41 1.13
C VAL A 87 -29.75 -22.53 2.04
N PHE A 88 -29.25 -21.39 2.54
CA PHE A 88 -30.04 -20.49 3.41
C PHE A 88 -30.86 -19.43 2.63
N ALA A 89 -30.66 -19.31 1.32
CA ALA A 89 -31.40 -18.34 0.48
C ALA A 89 -32.88 -18.71 0.27
N VAL A 90 -33.25 -20.00 0.41
CA VAL A 90 -34.65 -20.44 0.23
C VAL A 90 -35.52 -20.13 1.46
N THR A 91 -34.94 -19.95 2.64
CA THR A 91 -35.69 -19.64 3.88
C THR A 91 -35.95 -18.15 4.11
N ALA A 92 -35.16 -17.24 3.52
CA ALA A 92 -35.30 -15.80 3.74
C ALA A 92 -36.49 -15.17 3.00
N ALA A 93 -36.94 -15.76 1.89
CA ALA A 93 -38.09 -15.25 1.14
C ALA A 93 -39.41 -15.27 1.96
N LEU A 94 -39.52 -16.16 2.96
CA LEU A 94 -40.71 -16.24 3.82
C LEU A 94 -40.76 -15.14 4.90
N MET A 95 -39.61 -14.58 5.30
CA MET A 95 -39.55 -13.51 6.32
C MET A 95 -39.77 -12.10 5.74
N VAL A 96 -39.56 -11.91 4.43
CA VAL A 96 -39.76 -10.61 3.77
C VAL A 96 -41.23 -10.17 3.77
N LEU A 97 -42.18 -11.10 3.80
CA LEU A 97 -43.61 -10.76 3.87
C LEU A 97 -44.08 -10.32 5.26
N ILE A 98 -43.36 -10.66 6.34
CA ILE A 98 -43.73 -10.27 7.71
C ILE A 98 -43.07 -8.94 8.11
N GLY A 99 -41.88 -8.63 7.56
CA GLY A 99 -41.14 -7.39 7.87
C GLY A 99 -41.70 -6.11 7.23
N SER A 100 -42.44 -6.23 6.13
CA SER A 100 -43.04 -5.12 5.36
C SER A 100 -43.97 -4.21 6.20
N PHE A 101 -44.43 -4.66 7.36
CA PHE A 101 -45.38 -3.93 8.21
C PHE A 101 -44.71 -2.91 9.17
N THR A 102 -43.38 -2.92 9.32
CA THR A 102 -42.68 -2.05 10.29
C THR A 102 -41.99 -0.82 9.68
N LEU A 103 -41.90 -0.74 8.34
CA LEU A 103 -41.19 0.34 7.61
C LEU A 103 -42.01 1.62 7.39
N LEU A 104 -43.29 1.66 7.78
CA LEU A 104 -44.14 2.84 7.57
C LEU A 104 -44.17 3.83 8.73
N HIS A 105 -43.46 3.60 9.84
CA HIS A 105 -43.64 4.39 11.07
C HIS A 105 -42.37 4.90 11.79
N GLY A 106 -41.23 5.12 11.12
CA GLY A 106 -40.03 5.50 11.87
C GLY A 106 -38.97 6.35 11.19
N ARG A 107 -39.03 7.68 11.45
CA ARG A 107 -37.92 8.65 11.56
C ARG A 107 -37.14 8.93 10.27
N GLY A 108 -36.94 10.17 9.84
CA GLY A 108 -36.59 11.35 10.65
C GLY A 108 -35.19 11.75 10.22
N GLY A 109 -35.10 12.75 9.33
CA GLY A 109 -33.85 13.28 8.82
C GLY A 109 -33.01 13.85 9.96
N GLY A 110 -31.99 13.10 10.35
CA GLY A 110 -30.92 13.56 11.20
C GLY A 110 -29.77 13.99 10.31
N SER A 111 -29.27 15.20 10.51
CA SER A 111 -27.96 15.60 10.01
C SER A 111 -26.93 14.62 10.57
N ASP A 112 -26.35 13.77 9.71
CA ASP A 112 -25.30 12.84 10.10
C ASP A 112 -24.06 13.65 10.49
N SER A 113 -23.96 13.94 11.79
CA SER A 113 -22.67 14.27 12.39
C SER A 113 -21.75 13.06 12.21
N PRO A 114 -20.49 13.25 11.79
CA PRO A 114 -19.57 12.14 11.58
C PRO A 114 -19.49 11.31 12.85
N LYS A 115 -19.84 10.02 12.73
CA LYS A 115 -19.79 9.06 13.85
C LYS A 115 -18.34 8.93 14.28
N THR A 116 -17.96 9.70 15.30
CA THR A 116 -16.65 9.62 15.93
C THR A 116 -16.58 8.28 16.67
N VAL A 117 -15.83 7.33 16.13
CA VAL A 117 -15.61 6.03 16.77
C VAL A 117 -14.47 6.20 17.78
N THR A 118 -14.73 5.79 19.02
CA THR A 118 -13.85 5.94 20.19
C THR A 118 -12.43 5.45 19.90
N ALA A 119 -11.45 6.33 20.13
CA ALA A 119 -10.03 6.10 19.89
C ALA A 119 -9.47 5.03 20.85
N LYS A 120 -8.75 4.06 20.31
CA LYS A 120 -7.91 3.14 21.10
C LYS A 120 -6.56 3.83 21.33
N THR A 121 -6.19 4.05 22.59
CA THR A 121 -4.86 4.60 22.93
C THR A 121 -3.78 3.54 22.73
N ILE A 122 -2.70 3.91 22.05
CA ILE A 122 -1.56 3.03 21.79
C ILE A 122 -0.33 3.65 22.44
N THR A 123 0.40 2.88 23.24
CA THR A 123 1.67 3.31 23.83
C THR A 123 2.82 2.92 22.92
N ALA A 124 3.71 3.87 22.62
CA ALA A 124 4.92 3.66 21.83
C ALA A 124 6.12 4.31 22.51
N ASP A 125 7.32 3.78 22.32
CA ASP A 125 8.54 4.40 22.84
C ASP A 125 9.07 5.46 21.88
N LEU A 126 9.84 6.41 22.40
CA LEU A 126 10.48 7.45 21.60
C LEU A 126 11.45 6.85 20.56
N GLY A 127 11.32 7.24 19.30
CA GLY A 127 12.11 6.72 18.19
C GLY A 127 11.59 5.41 17.60
N ALA A 128 10.55 4.80 18.18
CA ALA A 128 9.93 3.58 17.69
C ALA A 128 9.24 3.80 16.34
N THR A 129 9.24 2.74 15.53
CA THR A 129 8.45 2.67 14.30
C THR A 129 7.09 2.05 14.61
N VAL A 130 6.02 2.78 14.34
CA VAL A 130 4.64 2.34 14.48
C VAL A 130 4.09 2.10 13.08
N VAL A 131 3.48 0.94 12.84
CA VAL A 131 2.83 0.65 11.56
C VAL A 131 1.33 0.66 11.77
N ILE A 132 0.65 1.61 11.13
CA ILE A 132 -0.81 1.64 11.14
C ILE A 132 -1.30 0.83 9.95
N ALA A 133 -2.00 -0.27 10.25
CA ALA A 133 -2.74 -1.06 9.28
C ALA A 133 -4.19 -0.54 9.20
N VAL A 134 -4.52 0.14 8.11
CA VAL A 134 -5.90 0.51 7.80
C VAL A 134 -6.51 -0.60 6.97
N ARG A 135 -7.53 -1.26 7.53
CA ARG A 135 -8.27 -2.35 6.91
C ARG A 135 -9.59 -1.80 6.39
N ILE A 136 -9.74 -1.83 5.08
CA ILE A 136 -10.89 -1.25 4.40
C ILE A 136 -11.66 -2.39 3.78
N ASN A 137 -12.90 -2.57 4.21
CA ASN A 137 -13.78 -3.56 3.62
C ASN A 137 -14.80 -2.84 2.74
N ASN A 138 -14.59 -2.89 1.43
CA ASN A 138 -15.49 -2.25 0.49
C ASN A 138 -16.23 -3.29 -0.35
N GLU A 139 -17.56 -3.22 -0.37
CA GLU A 139 -18.41 -4.13 -1.15
C GLU A 139 -18.40 -3.80 -2.65
N LYS A 140 -18.10 -2.55 -3.02
CA LYS A 140 -18.16 -2.07 -4.41
C LYS A 140 -16.95 -1.24 -4.76
N THR A 141 -16.47 -1.35 -5.99
CA THR A 141 -15.39 -0.49 -6.48
C THR A 141 -15.78 0.99 -6.42
N GLN A 142 -15.02 1.80 -5.70
CA GLN A 142 -15.26 3.24 -5.54
C GLN A 142 -13.93 4.01 -5.46
N ASP A 143 -13.95 5.27 -5.90
CA ASP A 143 -12.83 6.18 -5.71
C ASP A 143 -12.78 6.63 -4.25
N LEU A 144 -11.65 6.37 -3.59
CA LEU A 144 -11.46 6.70 -2.19
C LEU A 144 -10.33 7.72 -2.04
N GLY A 145 -10.64 8.84 -1.41
CA GLY A 145 -9.66 9.82 -0.96
C GLY A 145 -9.23 9.52 0.47
N PHE A 146 -7.93 9.42 0.70
CA PHE A 146 -7.35 9.21 2.01
C PHE A 146 -6.54 10.42 2.42
N THR A 147 -6.84 10.89 3.62
CA THR A 147 -6.07 11.95 4.27
C THR A 147 -5.62 11.42 5.63
N VAL A 148 -4.32 11.40 5.86
CA VAL A 148 -3.72 11.06 7.14
C VAL A 148 -3.06 12.33 7.66
N GLN A 149 -3.57 12.83 8.78
CA GLN A 149 -3.06 14.01 9.45
C GLN A 149 -2.40 13.56 10.75
N LEU A 150 -1.13 13.94 10.92
CA LEU A 150 -0.36 13.67 12.12
C LEU A 150 -0.28 14.94 12.96
N THR A 151 -0.61 14.85 14.24
CA THR A 151 -0.42 15.94 15.20
C THR A 151 0.58 15.51 16.27
N GLY A 152 1.56 16.38 16.55
CA GLY A 152 2.52 16.23 17.63
C GLY A 152 3.49 15.05 17.46
N GLY A 153 4.81 15.31 17.52
CA GLY A 153 5.80 14.27 17.80
C GLY A 153 5.87 13.03 16.92
N MET A 154 5.15 12.93 15.80
CA MET A 154 5.20 11.81 14.85
C MET A 154 5.58 12.29 13.45
N ARG A 155 6.28 11.45 12.69
CA ARG A 155 6.65 11.71 11.29
C ARG A 155 6.47 10.45 10.45
N PHE A 156 6.10 10.61 9.18
CA PHE A 156 6.11 9.48 8.24
C PHE A 156 7.55 8.98 8.01
N LEU A 157 7.71 7.66 7.91
CA LEU A 157 8.91 7.02 7.36
C LEU A 157 8.79 7.00 5.83
N GLY A 158 8.88 8.18 5.21
CA GLY A 158 8.74 8.39 3.76
C GLY A 158 8.56 9.87 3.40
N GLU A 159 8.42 10.17 2.10
CA GLU A 159 8.14 11.53 1.61
C GLU A 159 6.70 11.96 1.92
N GLY A 160 6.47 12.46 3.14
CA GLY A 160 5.24 13.17 3.49
C GLY A 160 5.36 14.67 3.17
N LEU A 161 4.28 15.30 2.70
CA LEU A 161 4.22 16.76 2.64
C LEU A 161 4.06 17.34 4.04
N ARG A 162 4.82 18.40 4.32
CA ARG A 162 4.74 19.18 5.56
C ARG A 162 4.05 20.50 5.25
N ILE A 163 2.89 20.75 5.86
CA ILE A 163 2.11 21.97 5.69
C ILE A 163 1.93 22.58 7.09
N GLU A 164 2.44 23.79 7.33
CA GLU A 164 2.15 24.57 8.55
C GLU A 164 2.23 23.75 9.87
N GLU A 165 3.36 23.06 10.08
CA GLU A 165 3.62 22.17 11.25
C GLU A 165 2.83 20.86 11.32
N GLU A 166 1.83 20.68 10.46
CA GLU A 166 1.11 19.43 10.27
C GLU A 166 1.75 18.58 9.17
N LEU A 167 1.95 17.30 9.44
CA LEU A 167 2.31 16.35 8.40
C LEU A 167 1.03 15.77 7.82
N LEU A 168 0.76 16.15 6.57
CA LEU A 168 -0.41 15.75 5.83
C LEU A 168 0.02 14.81 4.70
N MET A 169 -0.45 13.57 4.77
CA MET A 169 -0.35 12.65 3.65
C MET A 169 -1.73 12.54 3.00
N ARG A 170 -1.82 12.97 1.74
CA ARG A 170 -3.03 12.84 0.94
C ARG A 170 -2.74 11.92 -0.23
N TRP A 171 -3.51 10.85 -0.35
CA TRP A 171 -3.51 10.01 -1.55
C TRP A 171 -4.95 9.75 -1.98
N SER A 172 -5.15 9.50 -3.26
CA SER A 172 -6.44 9.05 -3.81
C SER A 172 -6.19 7.85 -4.67
N ASP A 173 -6.95 6.78 -4.46
CA ASP A 173 -6.83 5.56 -5.27
C ASP A 173 -8.21 4.96 -5.53
N ARG A 174 -8.32 4.24 -6.64
CA ARG A 174 -9.53 3.51 -7.00
C ARG A 174 -9.44 2.12 -6.40
N LEU A 175 -10.13 1.91 -5.27
CA LEU A 175 -10.15 0.61 -4.62
C LEU A 175 -11.20 -0.30 -5.26
N GLU A 176 -10.75 -1.45 -5.74
CA GLU A 176 -11.62 -2.56 -6.13
C GLU A 176 -12.36 -3.13 -4.92
N ALA A 177 -13.51 -3.78 -5.17
CA ALA A 177 -14.24 -4.50 -4.13
C ALA A 177 -13.35 -5.57 -3.46
N GLY A 178 -13.40 -5.65 -2.13
CA GLY A 178 -12.60 -6.58 -1.35
C GLY A 178 -11.97 -5.95 -0.10
N GLU A 179 -11.15 -6.74 0.59
CA GLU A 179 -10.37 -6.29 1.73
C GLU A 179 -9.03 -5.74 1.24
N ARG A 180 -8.72 -4.48 1.58
CA ARG A 180 -7.37 -3.94 1.44
C ARG A 180 -6.79 -3.52 2.77
N LYS A 181 -5.50 -3.81 2.92
CA LYS A 181 -4.67 -3.37 4.05
C LYS A 181 -3.72 -2.32 3.53
N VAL A 182 -3.76 -1.13 4.11
CA VAL A 182 -2.78 -0.08 3.86
C VAL A 182 -1.88 0.05 5.08
N LEU A 183 -0.57 -0.05 4.87
CA LEU A 183 0.43 0.04 5.92
C LEU A 183 1.07 1.43 5.87
N ILE A 184 0.93 2.18 6.95
CA ILE A 184 1.47 3.53 7.07
C ILE A 184 2.57 3.49 8.15
N PRO A 185 3.86 3.50 7.77
CA PRO A 185 4.94 3.51 8.72
C PRO A 185 5.14 4.93 9.27
N LEU A 186 5.05 5.04 10.59
CA LEU A 186 5.24 6.26 11.36
C LEU A 186 6.43 6.09 12.30
N ARG A 187 7.12 7.18 12.59
CA ARG A 187 8.18 7.23 13.59
C ARG A 187 7.86 8.27 14.64
N THR A 188 7.95 7.89 15.91
CA THR A 188 7.84 8.83 17.03
C THR A 188 9.15 9.63 17.14
N THR A 189 9.04 10.94 17.20
CA THR A 189 10.17 11.89 17.26
C THR A 189 10.18 12.74 18.52
N LEU A 190 9.05 12.92 19.19
CA LEU A 190 8.95 13.64 20.47
C LEU A 190 8.08 12.83 21.44
N GLY A 191 8.42 12.89 22.73
CA GLY A 191 7.59 12.31 23.78
C GLY A 191 6.31 13.11 24.01
N GLY A 192 5.31 12.47 24.64
CA GLY A 192 4.00 13.08 24.93
C GLY A 192 2.86 12.46 24.12
N ASP A 193 1.69 13.10 24.23
CA ASP A 193 0.49 12.69 23.50
C ASP A 193 0.53 13.20 22.07
N SER A 194 0.15 12.34 21.15
CA SER A 194 0.12 12.61 19.72
C SER A 194 -1.11 11.95 19.10
N GLU A 195 -1.66 12.51 18.04
CA GLU A 195 -2.89 11.99 17.42
C GLU A 195 -2.67 11.75 15.93
N VAL A 196 -3.19 10.62 15.45
CA VAL A 196 -3.32 10.33 14.02
C VAL A 196 -4.79 10.38 13.68
N VAL A 197 -5.15 11.33 12.82
CA VAL A 197 -6.49 11.44 12.26
C VAL A 197 -6.44 10.86 10.85
N ILE A 198 -7.23 9.81 10.62
CA ILE A 198 -7.39 9.19 9.32
C ILE A 198 -8.79 9.50 8.84
N THR A 199 -8.85 10.24 7.74
CA THR A 199 -10.09 10.64 7.09
C THR A 199 -10.19 9.96 5.74
N VAL A 200 -11.27 9.21 5.55
CA VAL A 200 -11.55 8.47 4.31
C VAL A 200 -12.80 9.05 3.68
N ARG A 201 -12.63 9.63 2.50
CA ARG A 201 -13.70 10.23 1.70
C ARG A 201 -14.07 9.26 0.59
N SER A 202 -15.35 8.92 0.54
CA SER A 202 -15.98 8.12 -0.52
C SER A 202 -17.09 8.93 -1.18
N VAL A 203 -17.60 8.43 -2.31
CA VAL A 203 -18.81 8.99 -2.94
C VAL A 203 -20.02 8.90 -2.01
N THR A 204 -20.06 7.89 -1.13
CA THR A 204 -21.16 7.65 -0.20
C THR A 204 -21.09 8.44 1.10
N GLY A 205 -19.97 9.12 1.36
CA GLY A 205 -19.77 9.88 2.61
C GLY A 205 -18.31 9.91 3.08
N GLU A 206 -18.11 10.58 4.20
CA GLU A 206 -16.80 10.76 4.85
C GLU A 206 -16.78 10.02 6.19
N ILE A 207 -15.76 9.20 6.40
CA ILE A 207 -15.53 8.48 7.65
C ILE A 207 -14.22 9.00 8.24
N GLU A 208 -14.30 9.54 9.45
CA GLU A 208 -13.15 9.99 10.22
C GLU A 208 -12.87 9.02 11.38
N LYS A 209 -11.61 8.60 11.54
CA LYS A 209 -11.14 7.81 12.67
C LYS A 209 -9.94 8.47 13.29
N ARG A 210 -9.93 8.53 14.62
CA ARG A 210 -8.85 9.12 15.41
C ARG A 210 -8.16 8.03 16.22
N LEU A 211 -6.83 8.06 16.21
CA LEU A 211 -5.98 7.21 17.03
C LEU A 211 -5.11 8.10 17.90
N SER A 212 -5.18 7.90 19.21
CA SER A 212 -4.33 8.60 20.16
C SER A 212 -3.12 7.74 20.50
N PHE A 213 -1.93 8.34 20.45
CA PHE A 213 -0.66 7.71 20.75
C PHE A 213 -0.03 8.41 21.95
N HIS A 214 0.34 7.63 22.96
CA HIS A 214 1.14 8.12 24.07
C HIS A 214 2.59 7.67 23.89
N THR A 215 3.48 8.63 23.71
CA THR A 215 4.91 8.35 23.53
C THR A 215 5.65 8.44 24.85
N ASN A 216 6.18 7.31 25.32
CA ASN A 216 7.00 7.26 26.52
C ASN A 216 8.36 7.94 26.26
N ASN A 217 8.75 8.84 27.15
CA ASN A 217 10.07 9.51 27.12
C ASN A 217 11.22 8.62 27.60
N ALA A 218 10.93 7.38 28.01
CA ALA A 218 11.97 6.45 28.42
C ALA A 218 12.81 6.06 27.21
N MET A 219 14.06 6.52 27.19
CA MET A 219 15.05 6.23 26.16
C MET A 219 15.52 4.77 26.32
N VAL A 220 14.64 3.82 26.01
CA VAL A 220 14.93 2.39 26.13
C VAL A 220 15.54 1.92 24.81
N ALA A 221 16.81 1.51 24.86
CA ALA A 221 17.52 0.89 23.75
C ALA A 221 17.04 -0.56 23.54
N GLN A 222 15.75 -0.75 23.27
CA GLN A 222 15.18 -2.05 22.91
C GLN A 222 15.00 -2.15 21.39
N PRO A 223 15.11 -3.37 20.83
CA PRO A 223 14.92 -3.60 19.41
C PRO A 223 13.54 -3.10 18.98
N HIS A 224 13.50 -2.41 17.85
CA HIS A 224 12.32 -1.76 17.28
C HIS A 224 11.29 -2.80 16.84
N VAL A 225 10.48 -3.32 17.76
CA VAL A 225 9.32 -4.14 17.41
C VAL A 225 8.24 -3.20 16.87
N PRO A 226 7.78 -3.38 15.62
CA PRO A 226 6.74 -2.52 15.06
C PRO A 226 5.42 -2.73 15.84
N VAL A 227 4.86 -1.64 16.35
CA VAL A 227 3.53 -1.67 16.98
C VAL A 227 2.48 -1.62 15.87
N LEU A 228 1.64 -2.65 15.78
CA LEU A 228 0.57 -2.74 14.78
C LEU A 228 -0.73 -2.13 15.33
N ALA A 229 -1.13 -0.98 14.78
CA ALA A 229 -2.43 -0.39 15.03
C ALA A 229 -3.39 -0.80 13.90
N THR A 230 -4.49 -1.51 14.19
CA THR A 230 -5.49 -1.86 13.17
C THR A 230 -6.72 -0.97 13.27
N ILE A 231 -7.05 -0.25 12.19
CA ILE A 231 -8.33 0.44 12.03
C ILE A 231 -9.17 -0.37 11.05
N ILE A 232 -10.42 -0.63 11.40
CA ILE A 232 -11.41 -1.20 10.48
C ILE A 232 -12.36 -0.08 10.05
N LEU A 233 -12.40 0.15 8.74
CA LEU A 233 -13.32 1.06 8.06
C LEU A 233 -14.39 0.25 7.33
#